data_AF-A0A251ZV98-F1
#
_entry.id   AF-A0A251ZV98-F1
#
_cell.length_a   1.000
_cell.length_b   1.000
_cell.length_c   1.000
_cell.angle_alpha   90.00
_cell.angle_beta   90.00
_cell.angle_gamma   90.00
#
_symmetry.space_group_name_H-M   'P 1'
#
loop_
_entity.id
_entity.type
_entity.pdbx_description
1 polymer ?
#
loop_
_entity_poly.entity_id
_entity_poly.type
_entity_poly.pdbx_seq_one_letter_code
_entity_poly.pdbx_strand_id
1 'polypeptide(L)'
;TFRQDGTSLRLVSVIGDAMLPTLAENDLVILDTADQQIHGSGLFALAVDDSILIRRLERRLGGGLRVIADNDRYPPQDLTQDEASDLKIVGEVLWTGGV
;
A
#
# COMPACT_ATOMS: atom_id res chain seq x y z
N THR A 1 -9.65 -7.09 -21.62
CA THR A 1 -10.74 -6.75 -20.69
C THR A 1 -10.30 -7.14 -19.29
N PHE A 2 -9.96 -6.18 -18.45
CA PHE A 2 -9.61 -6.45 -17.05
C PHE A 2 -10.90 -6.81 -16.32
N ARG A 3 -11.00 -8.06 -15.84
CA ARG A 3 -12.03 -8.50 -14.90
C ARG A 3 -11.32 -8.66 -13.58
N GLN A 4 -11.62 -7.78 -12.64
CA GLN A 4 -11.44 -8.10 -11.24
C GLN A 4 -12.71 -8.79 -10.73
N ASP A 5 -12.52 -9.86 -9.98
CA ASP A 5 -13.59 -10.56 -9.32
C ASP A 5 -13.98 -9.74 -8.08
N GLY A 6 -15.16 -9.13 -8.06
CA GLY A 6 -15.54 -8.12 -7.04
C GLY A 6 -15.59 -8.65 -5.60
N THR A 7 -15.41 -9.94 -5.39
CA THR A 7 -15.48 -10.64 -4.09
C THR A 7 -14.29 -10.30 -3.17
N SER A 8 -13.16 -9.85 -3.72
CA SER A 8 -11.96 -9.48 -2.98
C SER A 8 -11.82 -7.98 -2.69
N LEU A 9 -12.79 -7.16 -3.08
CA LEU A 9 -12.73 -5.73 -2.81
C LEU A 9 -13.08 -5.44 -1.35
N ARG A 10 -12.33 -4.53 -0.73
CA ARG A 10 -12.56 -4.04 0.64
C ARG A 10 -12.51 -2.53 0.64
N LEU A 11 -13.41 -1.91 1.39
CA LEU A 11 -13.41 -0.47 1.64
C LEU A 11 -12.80 -0.23 3.01
N VAL A 12 -11.76 0.61 3.08
CA VAL A 12 -11.11 0.98 4.35
C VAL A 12 -10.92 2.49 4.44
N SER A 13 -10.90 3.01 5.66
CA SER A 13 -10.59 4.42 5.94
C SER A 13 -9.10 4.60 6.23
N VAL A 14 -8.51 5.67 5.72
CA VAL A 14 -7.12 6.05 5.99
C VAL A 14 -7.01 6.62 7.41
N ILE A 15 -5.95 6.23 8.13
CA ILE A 15 -5.66 6.70 9.48
C ILE A 15 -4.33 7.46 9.46
N GLY A 16 -4.32 8.62 10.12
CA GLY A 16 -3.15 9.49 10.21
C GLY A 16 -2.81 10.22 8.90
N ASP A 17 -1.63 10.80 8.85
CA ASP A 17 -1.24 11.80 7.85
C ASP A 17 -0.04 11.39 6.98
N ALA A 18 0.45 10.15 7.15
CA ALA A 18 1.64 9.65 6.47
C ALA A 18 1.52 9.62 4.95
N MET A 19 0.30 9.59 4.43
CA MET A 19 0.04 9.56 3.00
C MET A 19 -0.40 10.91 2.42
N LEU A 20 -0.40 11.99 3.20
CA LEU A 20 -0.59 13.34 2.65
C LEU A 20 0.54 13.69 1.67
N PRO A 21 0.27 14.32 0.52
CA PRO A 21 -1.02 14.88 0.11
C PRO A 21 -1.93 13.88 -0.62
N THR A 22 -1.44 12.68 -0.94
CA THR A 22 -2.17 11.68 -1.75
C THR A 22 -3.43 11.15 -1.08
N LEU A 23 -3.38 10.97 0.24
CA LEU A 23 -4.51 10.52 1.06
C LEU A 23 -4.53 11.29 2.38
N ALA A 24 -5.68 11.86 2.71
CA ALA A 24 -5.96 12.47 3.98
C ALA A 24 -6.56 11.47 4.97
N GLU A 25 -6.47 11.79 6.25
CA GLU A 25 -7.16 11.04 7.29
C GLU A 25 -8.68 11.01 7.03
N ASN A 26 -9.29 9.83 7.19
CA ASN A 26 -10.70 9.52 6.88
C ASN A 26 -11.04 9.39 5.40
N ASP A 27 -10.10 9.57 4.46
CA ASP A 27 -10.34 9.20 3.06
C ASP A 27 -10.66 7.72 2.96
N LEU A 28 -11.56 7.37 2.03
CA LEU A 28 -11.92 5.99 1.78
C LEU A 28 -11.11 5.45 0.61
N VAL A 29 -10.53 4.28 0.77
CA VAL A 29 -9.81 3.59 -0.30
C VAL A 29 -10.38 2.21 -0.55
N ILE A 30 -10.42 1.84 -1.83
CA ILE A 30 -10.81 0.50 -2.26
C ILE A 30 -9.53 -0.32 -2.42
N LEU A 31 -9.43 -1.38 -1.64
CA LEU A 31 -8.38 -2.39 -1.74
C LEU A 31 -8.87 -3.57 -2.55
N ASP A 32 -8.02 -4.10 -3.43
CA ASP A 32 -8.17 -5.46 -3.93
C ASP A 32 -7.24 -6.41 -3.17
N THR A 33 -7.84 -7.36 -2.48
CA THR A 33 -7.13 -8.35 -1.67
C THR A 33 -6.95 -9.70 -2.39
N ALA A 34 -7.33 -9.82 -3.66
CA ALA A 34 -7.17 -11.06 -4.43
C ALA A 34 -5.72 -11.28 -4.85
N ASP A 35 -5.02 -10.19 -5.18
CA ASP A 35 -3.62 -10.22 -5.57
C ASP A 35 -2.77 -9.43 -4.57
N GLN A 36 -1.82 -10.13 -3.94
CA GLN A 36 -0.87 -9.55 -2.98
C GLN A 36 0.51 -9.36 -3.60
N GLN A 37 0.63 -9.56 -4.92
CA GLN A 37 1.88 -9.37 -5.65
C GLN A 37 2.08 -7.91 -6.05
N ILE A 38 3.32 -7.45 -5.94
CA ILE A 38 3.70 -6.10 -6.38
C ILE A 38 4.09 -6.16 -7.85
N HIS A 39 3.23 -5.74 -8.77
CA HIS A 39 3.56 -5.75 -10.20
C HIS A 39 4.34 -4.51 -10.65
N GLY A 40 4.26 -3.41 -9.89
CA GLY A 40 4.91 -2.14 -10.19
C GLY A 40 4.94 -1.21 -8.98
N SER A 41 5.11 0.10 -9.23
CA SER A 41 4.91 1.10 -8.19
C SER A 41 3.41 1.31 -7.98
N GLY A 42 2.97 1.25 -6.73
CA GLY A 42 1.56 1.35 -6.36
C GLY A 42 1.38 1.61 -4.87
N LEU A 43 0.15 1.92 -4.47
CA LEU A 43 -0.22 2.03 -3.06
C LEU A 43 -0.71 0.67 -2.57
N PHE A 44 -0.19 0.22 -1.44
CA PHE A 44 -0.52 -1.08 -0.86
C PHE A 44 -0.90 -0.92 0.61
N ALA A 45 -1.85 -1.74 1.03
CA ALA A 45 -2.17 -1.95 2.43
C ALA A 45 -1.23 -3.01 3.01
N LEU A 46 -0.51 -2.66 4.08
CA LEU A 46 0.46 -3.50 4.76
C LEU A 46 -0.05 -3.79 6.17
N ALA A 47 -0.05 -5.07 6.57
CA ALA A 47 -0.31 -5.46 7.94
C ALA A 47 0.99 -5.34 8.74
N VAL A 48 0.99 -4.48 9.77
CA VAL A 48 2.11 -4.27 10.69
C VAL A 48 1.56 -4.35 12.11
N ASP A 49 2.06 -5.31 12.88
CA ASP A 49 1.52 -5.68 14.19
C ASP A 49 -0.01 -5.88 14.12
N ASP A 50 -0.76 -5.09 14.90
CA ASP A 50 -2.23 -5.13 14.96
C ASP A 50 -2.90 -4.02 14.10
N SER A 51 -2.17 -3.42 13.15
CA SER A 51 -2.62 -2.28 12.34
C SER A 51 -2.41 -2.47 10.84
N ILE A 52 -3.16 -1.70 10.04
CA ILE A 52 -2.99 -1.61 8.60
C ILE A 52 -2.43 -0.24 8.25
N LEU A 53 -1.34 -0.22 7.47
CA LEU A 53 -0.73 1.00 6.96
C LEU A 53 -0.85 1.03 5.44
N ILE A 54 -1.27 2.17 4.89
CA ILE A 54 -1.14 2.42 3.45
C ILE A 54 0.25 3.00 3.18
N ARG A 55 0.98 2.42 2.23
CA ARG A 55 2.29 2.89 1.79
C ARG A 55 2.42 2.73 0.28
N ARG A 56 3.23 3.59 -0.33
CA ARG A 56 3.69 3.37 -1.70
C ARG A 56 4.85 2.39 -1.70
N LEU A 57 4.76 1.35 -2.52
CA LEU A 57 5.83 0.36 -2.66
C LEU A 57 6.49 0.51 -4.02
N GLU A 58 7.83 0.50 -4.02
CA GLU A 58 8.64 0.52 -5.24
C GLU A 58 9.64 -0.62 -5.23
N ARG A 59 9.71 -1.38 -6.32
CA ARG A 59 10.75 -2.40 -6.50
C ARG A 59 12.10 -1.75 -6.71
N ARG A 60 13.11 -2.26 -6.00
CA ARG A 60 14.50 -1.82 -6.14
C ARG A 60 15.26 -2.78 -7.04
N LEU A 61 16.29 -2.25 -7.71
CA LEU A 61 17.27 -3.08 -8.39
C LEU A 61 17.92 -4.03 -7.37
N GLY A 62 18.08 -5.30 -7.72
CA GLY A 62 18.57 -6.33 -6.80
C GLY A 62 17.48 -7.00 -5.95
N GLY A 63 16.19 -6.76 -6.22
CA GLY A 63 15.09 -7.57 -5.69
C GLY A 63 14.48 -7.09 -4.37
N GLY A 64 15.02 -6.02 -3.76
CA GLY A 64 14.45 -5.39 -2.58
C GLY A 64 13.23 -4.49 -2.86
N LEU A 65 12.69 -3.90 -1.80
CA LEU A 65 11.57 -2.95 -1.86
C LEU A 65 11.96 -1.63 -1.20
N ARG A 66 11.38 -0.54 -1.67
CA ARG A 66 11.33 0.74 -0.97
C ARG A 66 9.89 1.00 -0.56
N VAL A 67 9.69 1.22 0.74
CA VAL A 67 8.41 1.53 1.38
C VAL A 67 8.36 3.03 1.63
N ILE A 68 7.40 3.71 1.03
CA ILE A 68 7.34 5.17 0.98
C ILE A 68 6.03 5.63 1.60
N ALA A 69 6.15 6.64 2.46
CA ALA A 69 5.05 7.52 2.85
C ALA A 69 5.11 8.74 1.91
N ASP A 70 3.99 9.11 1.30
CA ASP A 70 3.97 10.26 0.36
C ASP A 70 4.11 11.61 1.09
N ASN A 71 4.11 11.60 2.42
CA ASN A 71 4.38 12.76 3.26
C ASN A 71 5.88 12.86 3.60
N ASP A 72 6.53 13.92 3.12
CA ASP A 72 7.97 14.18 3.28
C ASP A 72 8.48 14.20 4.74
N ARG A 73 7.58 14.35 5.73
CA ARG A 73 7.95 14.23 7.15
C ARG A 73 8.38 12.82 7.55
N TYR A 74 8.02 11.82 6.75
CA TYR A 74 8.28 10.42 7.01
C TYR A 74 9.28 9.88 5.98
N PRO A 75 10.52 9.57 6.39
CA PRO A 75 11.54 9.09 5.46
C PRO A 75 11.17 7.71 4.90
N PRO A 76 11.54 7.41 3.64
CA PRO A 76 11.31 6.10 3.06
C PRO A 76 12.17 5.04 3.76
N GLN A 77 11.62 3.82 3.84
CA GLN A 77 12.33 2.66 4.36
C GLN A 77 12.73 1.73 3.22
N ASP A 78 14.01 1.38 3.21
CA ASP A 78 14.60 0.49 2.23
C ASP A 78 14.71 -0.92 2.82
N LEU A 79 14.17 -1.90 2.12
CA LEU A 79 14.18 -3.30 2.48
C LEU A 79 15.00 -4.10 1.47
N THR A 80 15.77 -5.04 1.98
CA THR A 80 16.41 -6.10 1.20
C THR A 80 15.37 -7.06 0.62
N GLN A 81 15.79 -7.97 -0.27
CA GLN A 81 14.91 -8.99 -0.81
C GLN A 81 14.34 -9.92 0.27
N ASP A 82 15.16 -10.26 1.27
CA ASP A 82 14.75 -11.13 2.37
C ASP A 82 13.71 -10.43 3.26
N GLU A 83 13.99 -9.19 3.70
CA GLU A 83 13.04 -8.39 4.49
C GLU A 83 11.74 -8.10 3.72
N ALA A 84 11.83 -7.88 2.41
CA ALA A 84 10.66 -7.69 1.55
C ALA A 84 9.78 -8.95 1.45
N SER A 85 10.36 -10.14 1.67
CA SER A 85 9.63 -11.40 1.64
C SER A 85 8.80 -11.65 2.91
N ASP A 86 9.17 -11.00 4.02
CA ASP A 86 8.45 -11.08 5.30
C ASP A 86 7.28 -10.08 5.40
N LEU A 87 7.15 -9.18 4.43
CA LEU A 87 6.11 -8.16 4.39
C LEU A 87 4.74 -8.78 4.15
N LYS A 88 3.79 -8.48 5.05
CA LYS A 88 2.40 -8.92 4.92
C LYS A 88 1.59 -7.90 4.12
N ILE A 89 1.46 -8.14 2.82
CA ILE A 89 0.63 -7.32 1.93
C ILE A 89 -0.82 -7.79 2.06
N VAL A 90 -1.71 -6.87 2.43
CA VAL A 90 -3.15 -7.12 2.52
C VAL A 90 -3.80 -7.01 1.14
N GLY A 91 -3.36 -6.05 0.33
CA GLY A 91 -3.87 -5.81 -1.01
C GLY A 91 -3.37 -4.51 -1.63
N GLU A 92 -3.63 -4.34 -2.92
CA GLU A 92 -3.34 -3.11 -3.67
C GLU A 92 -4.50 -2.12 -3.57
N VAL A 93 -4.20 -0.84 -3.41
CA VAL A 93 -5.18 0.25 -3.51
C VAL A 93 -5.46 0.52 -4.98
N LEU A 94 -6.71 0.31 -5.40
CA LEU A 94 -7.13 0.53 -6.78
C LEU A 94 -7.73 1.90 -7.03
N TRP A 95 -8.34 2.46 -5.98
CA TRP A 95 -9.05 3.72 -6.07
C TRP A 95 -9.03 4.43 -4.74
N THR A 96 -8.98 5.76 -4.83
CA THR A 96 -9.00 6.67 -3.69
C THR A 96 -10.20 7.61 -3.82
N GLY A 97 -10.99 7.69 -2.75
CA GLY A 97 -12.14 8.56 -2.61
C GLY A 97 -11.88 9.55 -1.50
N GLY A 98 -11.32 10.69 -1.89
CA GLY A 98 -10.71 11.63 -0.98
C GLY A 98 -10.32 12.90 -1.72
N VAL A 99 -9.90 13.90 -0.95
CA VAL A 99 -9.78 15.32 -1.32
C VAL A 99 -8.90 15.59 -2.54
#